data_AF-A0A7C2L5F5-F1
#
_entry.id   AF-A0A7C2L5F5-F1
#
_cell.length_a   1.000
_cell.length_b   1.000
_cell.length_c   1.000
_cell.angle_alpha   90.00
_cell.angle_beta   90.00
_cell.angle_gamma   90.00
#
_symmetry.space_group_name_H-M   'P 1'
#
loop_
_entity.id
_entity.type
_entity.pdbx_description
1 polymer ?
#
loop_
_entity_poly.entity_id
_entity_poly.type
_entity_poly.pdbx_seq_one_letter_code
_entity_poly.pdbx_strand_id
1 'polypeptide(L)' 'MPIRDPFKLQLALDKNFRVKICRRCGARNSWNAERCRRCKSTALRPKRYKK' A
#
# COMPACT_ATOMS: atom_id res chain seq x y z
N MET A 1 15.36 11.89 0.04
CA MET A 1 15.38 12.35 -1.38
C MET A 1 14.47 13.56 -1.49
N PRO A 2 14.99 14.78 -1.72
CA PRO A 2 14.14 15.94 -1.95
C PRO A 2 13.68 15.89 -3.41
N ILE A 3 12.65 15.10 -3.66
CA ILE A 3 11.95 15.15 -4.95
C ILE A 3 11.15 16.45 -4.92
N ARG A 4 11.68 17.52 -5.51
CA ARG A 4 10.98 18.82 -5.64
C ARG A 4 9.98 18.84 -6.81
N ASP A 5 10.11 17.87 -7.70
CA ASP A 5 9.23 17.72 -8.85
C ASP A 5 7.87 17.15 -8.40
N PRO A 6 6.76 17.86 -8.63
CA PRO A 6 5.44 17.46 -8.15
C PRO A 6 4.95 16.15 -8.77
N PHE A 7 5.33 15.86 -10.03
CA PHE A 7 4.95 14.60 -10.69
C PHE A 7 5.68 13.41 -10.06
N LYS A 8 7.00 13.54 -9.85
CA LYS A 8 7.79 12.48 -9.19
C LYS A 8 7.34 12.24 -7.75
N LEU A 9 6.87 13.29 -7.04
CA LEU A 9 6.27 13.15 -5.72
C LEU A 9 4.99 12.31 -5.77
N GLN A 10 4.04 12.66 -6.65
CA GLN A 10 2.80 11.90 -6.81
C GLN A 10 3.07 10.44 -7.17
N LEU A 11 4.00 10.19 -8.10
CA LEU A 11 4.41 8.83 -8.48
C LEU A 11 4.97 8.04 -7.28
N ALA A 12 5.82 8.67 -6.47
CA ALA A 12 6.37 8.04 -5.28
C ALA A 12 5.28 7.75 -4.23
N LEU A 13 4.34 8.67 -4.04
CA LEU A 13 3.21 8.50 -3.13
C LEU A 13 2.32 7.34 -3.58
N ASP A 14 1.95 7.30 -4.85
CA ASP A 14 1.13 6.23 -5.41
C ASP A 14 1.81 4.86 -5.24
N LYS A 15 3.09 4.74 -5.63
CA LYS A 15 3.81 3.46 -5.51
C LYS A 15 3.96 2.99 -4.06
N ASN A 16 4.10 3.93 -3.12
CA ASN A 16 4.34 3.58 -1.71
C ASN A 16 3.07 3.37 -0.89
N PHE A 17 1.98 4.07 -1.21
CA PHE A 17 0.75 4.09 -0.41
C PHE A 17 -0.45 3.41 -1.07
N ARG A 18 -0.47 3.24 -2.40
CA ARG A 18 -1.54 2.54 -3.13
C ARG A 18 -1.42 1.02 -3.02
N VAL A 19 -1.35 0.54 -1.79
CA VAL A 19 -1.24 -0.87 -1.41
C VAL A 19 -2.16 -1.19 -0.25
N LYS A 20 -2.61 -2.44 -0.19
CA LYS A 20 -3.39 -2.97 0.94
C LYS A 20 -2.47 -3.76 1.88
N ILE A 21 -2.58 -3.52 3.18
CA ILE A 21 -1.88 -4.26 4.24
C ILE A 21 -2.82 -5.29 4.85
N CYS A 22 -2.36 -6.52 5.03
CA CYS A 22 -3.13 -7.53 5.75
C CYS A 22 -3.20 -7.20 7.25
N ARG A 23 -4.40 -7.21 7.84
CA ARG A 23 -4.62 -7.02 9.29
C ARG A 23 -4.08 -8.17 10.15
N ARG A 24 -3.93 -9.36 9.58
CA ARG A 24 -3.43 -10.55 10.30
C ARG A 24 -1.92 -10.70 10.25
N CYS A 25 -1.33 -10.67 9.05
CA CYS A 25 0.10 -10.96 8.87
C CYS A 25 0.95 -9.75 8.44
N GLY A 26 0.34 -8.57 8.24
CA GLY A 26 1.07 -7.35 7.84
C GLY A 26 1.61 -7.32 6.41
N ALA A 27 1.36 -8.34 5.59
CA ALA A 27 1.85 -8.38 4.21
C ALA A 27 1.29 -7.23 3.34
N ARG A 28 2.14 -6.66 2.48
CA ARG A 28 1.75 -5.74 1.40
C ARG A 28 1.14 -6.51 0.23
N ASN A 29 -0.06 -6.12 -0.18
CA ASN A 29 -0.81 -6.67 -1.30
C ASN A 29 -1.19 -5.54 -2.28
N SER A 30 -1.52 -5.92 -3.52
CA SER A 30 -2.03 -4.99 -4.54
C SER A 30 -3.30 -4.27 -4.06
N TRP A 31 -3.56 -3.07 -4.59
CA TRP A 31 -4.80 -2.33 -4.32
C TRP A 31 -6.05 -3.13 -4.70
N ASN A 32 -6.00 -3.88 -5.80
CA ASN A 32 -7.11 -4.69 -6.29
C ASN A 32 -7.12 -6.11 -5.70
N ALA A 33 -6.28 -6.40 -4.71
CA ALA A 33 -6.27 -7.73 -4.09
C ALA A 33 -7.53 -7.96 -3.25
N GLU A 34 -8.18 -9.11 -3.47
CA GLU A 34 -9.29 -9.62 -2.65
C GLU A 34 -8.80 -10.40 -1.43
N ARG A 35 -7.65 -11.10 -1.56
CA ARG A 35 -7.06 -11.95 -0.51
C ARG A 35 -5.59 -11.63 -0.31
N CYS A 36 -5.10 -11.87 0.90
CA CYS A 36 -3.68 -11.74 1.22
C CYS A 36 -2.86 -12.85 0.54
N ARG A 37 -1.79 -12.46 -0.17
CA ARG A 37 -0.88 -13.39 -0.85
C ARG A 37 -0.13 -14.36 0.08
N ARG A 38 -0.08 -14.07 1.39
CA ARG A 38 0.69 -14.87 2.38
C ARG A 38 -0.22 -15.76 3.23
N CYS A 39 -1.20 -15.18 3.92
CA CYS A 39 -2.08 -15.92 4.83
C CYS A 39 -3.47 -16.23 4.25
N LYS A 40 -3.74 -15.88 2.99
CA LYS A 40 -5.02 -16.10 2.28
C LYS A 40 -6.25 -15.43 2.93
N SER A 41 -6.08 -14.65 4.00
CA SER A 41 -7.16 -13.90 4.65
C SER A 41 -7.65 -12.75 3.77
N THR A 42 -8.96 -12.49 3.83
CA THR A 42 -9.65 -11.35 3.19
C THR A 42 -9.57 -10.06 4.03
N ALA A 43 -9.04 -10.13 5.25
CA ALA A 43 -8.91 -8.98 6.15
C ALA A 43 -7.75 -8.04 5.71
N LEU A 44 -7.99 -7.29 4.65
CA LEU A 44 -7.06 -6.30 4.09
C LEU A 44 -7.51 -4.88 4.47
N ARG A 45 -6.55 -3.97 4.69
CA ARG A 45 -6.80 -2.54 4.93
C ARG A 45 -5.95 -1.68 4.01
N PRO A 46 -6.39 -0.48 3.59
CA PRO A 46 -5.52 0.49 2.95
C PRO A 46 -4.31 0.82 3.84
N LYS A 47 -3.15 1.08 3.24
CA LYS A 47 -1.99 1.61 3.96
C LYS A 47 -2.28 3.06 4.35
N ARG A 48 -1.97 3.40 5.60
CA ARG A 48 -2.20 4.75 6.13
C ARG A 48 -1.24 5.73 5.46
N TYR A 49 -1.77 6.85 4.99
CA TYR A 49 -1.00 7.88 4.28
C TYR A 49 -0.21 8.81 5.24
N LYS A 50 -0.85 9.25 6.33
CA LYS A 50 -0.24 10.07 7.40
C LYS A 50 -0.51 9.46 8.77
N LYS A 51 0.48 9.56 9.68
CA LYS A 51 0.37 9.07 11.06
C LYS A 51 -0.47 10.00 11.92
#